data_AF-A0A2A4ZCG8-F1
#
_entry.id   AF-A0A2A4ZCG8-F1
#
_cell.length_a   1.000
_cell.length_b   1.000
_cell.length_c   1.000
_cell.angle_alpha   90.00
_cell.angle_beta   90.00
_cell.angle_gamma   90.00
#
_symmetry.space_group_name_H-M   'P 1'
#
loop_
_entity.id
_entity.type
_entity.pdbx_description
1 polymer ?
#
loop_
_entity_poly.entity_id
_entity_poly.type
_entity_poly.pdbx_seq_one_letter_code
_entity_poly.pdbx_strand_id
1 'polypeptide(L)' 'MSIFSLQDVVDTLTAEGIDAGKHRINHAISRGYVSRPKLVGGNRVYTAKHMHELRKYLVHTPSPGRQPAAV' A
#
# COMPACT_ATOMS: atom_id res chain seq x y z
N MET A 1 4.22 -19.21 -4.00
CA MET A 1 3.37 -18.00 -3.80
C MET A 1 4.21 -17.01 -3.01
N SER A 2 4.65 -15.90 -3.60
CA SER A 2 5.51 -14.95 -2.88
C SER A 2 4.70 -14.21 -1.83
N ILE A 3 5.22 -14.23 -0.62
CA ILE A 3 4.64 -13.63 0.57
C ILE A 3 5.55 -12.49 1.02
N PHE A 4 4.97 -11.32 1.27
CA PHE A 4 5.70 -10.12 1.68
C PHE A 4 5.20 -9.64 3.04
N SER A 5 6.10 -9.15 3.88
CA SER A 5 5.75 -8.38 5.07
C SER A 5 5.33 -6.95 4.69
N LEU A 6 4.76 -6.19 5.64
CA LEU A 6 4.49 -4.77 5.40
C LEU A 6 5.77 -3.99 5.06
N GLN A 7 6.90 -4.35 5.68
CA GLN A 7 8.16 -3.66 5.43
C GLN A 7 8.67 -3.97 4.02
N ASP A 8 8.64 -5.23 3.59
CA ASP A 8 9.04 -5.61 2.22
C ASP A 8 8.19 -4.90 1.15
N VAL A 9 6.89 -4.73 1.40
CA VAL A 9 5.99 -4.00 0.51
C VAL A 9 6.42 -2.54 0.39
N VAL A 10 6.69 -1.87 1.52
CA VAL A 10 7.15 -0.48 1.55
C VAL A 10 8.46 -0.35 0.79
N ASP A 11 9.43 -1.21 1.09
CA ASP A 11 10.77 -1.14 0.50
C ASP A 11 10.73 -1.40 -1.00
N THR A 12 9.96 -2.41 -1.45
CA THR A 12 9.80 -2.74 -2.87
C THR A 12 9.15 -1.59 -3.64
N LEU A 13 8.06 -1.03 -3.13
CA LEU A 13 7.35 0.06 -3.82
C LEU A 13 8.15 1.37 -3.79
N THR A 14 8.87 1.64 -2.70
CA THR A 14 9.76 2.81 -2.61
C THR A 14 10.94 2.68 -3.57
N ALA A 15 11.50 1.47 -3.74
CA ALA A 15 12.54 1.19 -4.73
C ALA A 15 12.03 1.37 -6.18
N GLU A 16 10.73 1.19 -6.42
CA GLU A 16 10.07 1.51 -7.70
C GLU A 16 9.81 3.02 -7.89
N GLY A 17 10.17 3.86 -6.91
CA GLY A 17 9.91 5.31 -6.93
C GLY A 17 8.48 5.68 -6.52
N ILE A 18 7.71 4.75 -5.96
CA ILE A 18 6.34 4.97 -5.49
C ILE A 18 6.39 5.35 -4.01
N ASP A 19 5.78 6.47 -3.65
CA ASP A 19 5.59 6.84 -2.23
C ASP A 19 4.64 5.85 -1.53
N ALA A 20 5.22 4.87 -0.84
CA ALA A 20 4.52 3.76 -0.23
C ALA A 20 4.56 3.79 1.30
N GLY A 21 4.38 4.97 1.90
CA GLY A 21 4.31 5.09 3.36
C GLY A 21 3.31 4.11 4.01
N LYS A 22 3.68 3.52 5.15
CA LYS A 22 2.84 2.56 5.91
C LYS A 22 1.40 3.07 6.14
N HIS A 23 1.24 4.36 6.38
CA HIS A 23 -0.05 5.01 6.55
C HIS A 23 -0.92 4.95 5.28
N ARG A 24 -0.34 5.11 4.08
CA ARG A 24 -1.06 5.01 2.80
C ARG A 24 -1.53 3.58 2.54
N ILE A 25 -0.68 2.60 2.83
CA ILE A 25 -1.02 1.17 2.72
C ILE A 25 -2.18 0.84 3.68
N ASN A 26 -2.07 1.26 4.94
CA ASN A 26 -3.14 1.07 5.93
C ASN A 26 -4.45 1.76 5.51
N HIS A 27 -4.38 2.97 4.96
CA HIS A 27 -5.53 3.66 4.42
C HIS A 27 -6.16 2.90 3.24
N ALA A 28 -5.34 2.41 2.30
CA ALA A 28 -5.81 1.63 1.16
C ALA A 28 -6.59 0.38 1.58
N ILE A 29 -6.08 -0.33 2.59
CA ILE A 29 -6.75 -1.49 3.18
C ILE A 29 -8.04 -1.08 3.92
N SER A 30 -7.96 -0.03 4.75
CA SER A 30 -9.09 0.44 5.56
C SER A 30 -10.27 0.90 4.71
N ARG A 31 -9.99 1.55 3.58
CA ARG A 31 -11.00 2.04 2.62
C ARG A 31 -11.44 0.99 1.60
N GLY A 32 -10.86 -0.21 1.63
CA GLY A 32 -11.21 -1.31 0.73
C GLY A 32 -10.68 -1.16 -0.71
N TYR A 33 -9.69 -0.30 -0.95
CA TYR A 33 -9.03 -0.19 -2.25
C TYR A 33 -8.11 -1.38 -2.55
N VAL A 34 -7.69 -2.11 -1.51
CA VAL A 34 -6.85 -3.30 -1.58
C VAL A 34 -7.54 -4.42 -0.80
N SER A 35 -7.49 -5.65 -1.30
CA SER A 35 -8.06 -6.77 -0.58
C SER A 35 -7.37 -6.97 0.77
N ARG A 36 -8.15 -7.31 1.80
CA ARG A 36 -7.66 -7.36 3.19
C ARG A 36 -6.58 -8.44 3.33
N PRO A 37 -5.33 -8.08 3.72
CA PRO A 37 -4.26 -9.06 3.90
C PRO A 37 -4.61 -10.08 4.97
N LYS A 38 -4.15 -11.33 4.80
CA LYS A 38 -4.29 -12.36 5.84
C LYS A 38 -3.41 -12.02 7.04
N LEU A 39 -3.84 -12.43 8.23
CA LEU A 39 -3.05 -12.36 9.45
C LEU A 39 -2.41 -13.72 9.71
N VAL A 40 -1.08 -13.74 9.87
CA VAL A 40 -0.31 -14.93 10.25
C VAL A 40 0.59 -14.54 11.40
N GLY A 41 0.42 -15.19 12.55
CA GLY A 41 1.20 -14.87 13.77
C GLY A 41 1.07 -13.41 14.22
N GLY A 42 -0.11 -12.79 14.03
CA GLY A 42 -0.37 -11.39 14.36
C GLY A 42 0.11 -10.37 13.31
N ASN A 43 0.85 -10.81 12.28
CA ASN A 43 1.38 -9.94 11.24
C ASN A 43 0.55 -10.02 9.95
N ARG A 44 0.40 -8.89 9.26
CA ARG A 44 -0.26 -8.84 7.95
C ARG A 44 0.68 -9.37 6.88
N VAL A 45 0.13 -10.27 6.07
CA VAL A 45 0.85 -10.99 5.03
C VAL A 45 0.34 -10.58 3.66
N TYR A 46 1.23 -10.01 2.86
CA TYR A 46 0.93 -9.47 1.54
C TYR A 46 1.31 -10.48 0.46
N THR A 47 0.62 -10.42 -0.66
CA THR A 47 0.83 -11.32 -1.80
C THR A 47 1.10 -10.48 -3.05
N ALA A 48 1.52 -11.11 -4.14
CA ALA A 48 1.69 -10.43 -5.42
C ALA A 48 0.42 -9.69 -5.88
N LYS A 49 -0.77 -10.22 -5.57
CA LYS A 49 -2.05 -9.54 -5.85
C LYS A 49 -2.15 -8.22 -5.09
N HIS A 50 -1.83 -8.22 -3.80
CA HIS A 50 -1.85 -7.00 -2.98
C HIS A 50 -0.85 -5.97 -3.50
N MET A 51 0.33 -6.41 -3.97
CA MET A 51 1.32 -5.51 -4.59
C MET A 51 0.75 -4.82 -5.83
N HIS A 52 0.06 -5.56 -6.70
CA HIS A 52 -0.54 -4.99 -7.90
C HIS A 52 -1.64 -3.95 -7.56
N GLU A 53 -2.51 -4.26 -6.61
CA GLU A 53 -3.56 -3.35 -6.14
C GLU A 53 -2.96 -2.09 -5.48
N LEU A 54 -1.91 -2.25 -4.67
CA LEU A 54 -1.21 -1.14 -4.03
C LEU A 54 -0.50 -0.25 -5.04
N ARG A 55 0.19 -0.80 -6.05
CA ARG A 55 0.80 0.00 -7.13
C ARG A 55 -0.26 0.85 -7.82
N LYS A 56 -1.37 0.24 -8.22
CA LYS A 56 -2.48 0.96 -8.86
C LYS A 56 -3.00 2.08 -7.98
N TYR A 57 -3.26 1.79 -6.70
CA TYR A 57 -3.76 2.79 -5.75
C TYR A 57 -2.76 3.93 -5.54
N LEU A 58 -1.49 3.63 -5.29
CA LEU A 58 -0.49 4.63 -4.89
C LEU A 58 -0.05 5.54 -6.04
N VAL A 59 -0.06 5.02 -7.28
CA VAL A 59 0.24 5.79 -8.50
C VAL A 59 -0.90 6.76 -8.85
N HIS A 60 -2.16 6.34 -8.69
CA HIS A 60 -3.31 7.16 -9.07
C HIS A 60 -3.86 8.05 -7.96
N THR A 61 -3.63 7.70 -6.69
CA THR A 61 -4.20 8.45 -5.57
C THR A 61 -3.19 9.46 -5.06
N PRO A 62 -3.48 10.78 -5.10
CA PRO A 62 -2.60 11.78 -4.51
C PRO A 62 -2.44 11.52 -3.00
N SER A 63 -1.27 11.87 -2.44
CA SER A 63 -1.00 11.64 -1.01
C SER A 63 -2.08 12.34 -0.16
N PRO A 64 -2.72 11.61 0.78
CA PRO A 64 -3.78 12.17 1.63
C PRO A 64 -3.16 13.29 2.49
N GLY A 65 -3.43 14.54 2.12
CA GLY A 65 -2.82 15.72 2.74
C GLY A 65 -2.48 16.83 1.75
N ARG A 66 -2.32 16.53 0.45
CA ARG A 66 -2.16 17.58 -0.56
C ARG A 66 -3.54 18.00 -1.08
N GLN A 67 -4.32 18.70 -0.27
CA GLN A 67 -5.32 19.60 -0.86
C GLN A 67 -4.51 20.62 -1.67
N PRO A 68 -4.72 20.78 -2.98
CA PRO A 68 -4.25 21.99 -3.62
C PRO A 68 -4.90 23.13 -2.83
N ALA A 69 -4.10 24.08 -2.34
CA ALA A 69 -4.64 25.36 -1.93
C ALA A 69 -5.49 25.82 -3.12
N ALA A 70 -6.80 25.88 -2.93
CA ALA A 70 -7.70 26.41 -3.94
C ALA A 70 -7.16 27.80 -4.28
N VAL A 71 -6.81 27.98 -5.55
CA VAL A 71 -6.32 29.24 -6.12
C VAL A 71 -7.44 30.27 -6.05
#